data_AF-A0A0A2BQ08-F1
#
_entry.id   AF-A0A0A2BQ08-F1
#
_cell.length_a   1.000
_cell.length_b   1.000
_cell.length_c   1.000
_cell.angle_alpha   90.00
_cell.angle_beta   90.00
_cell.angle_gamma   90.00
#
_symmetry.space_group_name_H-M   'P 1'
#
loop_
_entity.id
_entity.type
_entity.pdbx_description
1 polymer ?
#
loop_
_entity_poly.entity_id
_entity_poly.type
_entity_poly.pdbx_seq_one_letter_code
_entity_poly.pdbx_strand_id
1 'polypeptide(L)' 'MNPKKQHAKLLKLQTQAEICLSREEAKKIIRKADKANTRLSSEDIKS' A
#
# COMPACT_ATOMS: atom_id res chain seq x y z
N MET A 1 2.20 11.82 -9.20
CA MET A 1 2.75 11.21 -7.95
C MET A 1 4.06 10.50 -8.34
N ASN A 2 4.79 9.77 -7.47
CA ASN A 2 5.89 8.90 -7.91
C ASN A 2 5.47 7.41 -7.78
N PRO A 3 5.15 6.72 -8.90
CA PRO A 3 4.74 5.31 -8.89
C PRO A 3 5.75 4.37 -8.23
N LYS A 4 7.06 4.57 -8.49
CA LYS A 4 8.13 3.77 -7.86
C LYS A 4 8.07 3.86 -6.33
N LYS A 5 7.77 5.03 -5.78
CA LYS A 5 7.61 5.21 -4.32
C LYS A 5 6.38 4.49 -3.78
N GLN A 6 5.28 4.39 -4.54
CA GLN A 6 4.11 3.62 -4.08
C GLN A 6 4.35 2.12 -4.16
N HIS A 7 4.97 1.61 -5.23
CA HIS A 7 5.34 0.19 -5.30
C HIS A 7 6.30 -0.22 -4.17
N ALA A 8 7.33 0.59 -3.90
CA ALA A 8 8.22 0.35 -2.76
C ALA A 8 7.47 0.35 -1.41
N LYS A 9 6.45 1.22 -1.28
CA LYS A 9 5.60 1.27 -0.09
C LYS A 9 4.73 0.02 0.03
N LEU A 10 4.19 -0.50 -1.07
CA LEU A 10 3.41 -1.75 -1.08
C LEU A 10 4.28 -2.94 -0.64
N LEU A 11 5.50 -3.06 -1.16
CA LEU A 11 6.46 -4.10 -0.73
C LEU A 11 6.74 -4.01 0.78
N LYS A 12 6.94 -2.79 1.31
CA LYS A 12 7.11 -2.60 2.75
C LYS A 12 5.86 -2.98 3.56
N LEU A 13 4.67 -2.71 3.04
CA LEU A 13 3.43 -3.07 3.72
C LEU A 13 3.20 -4.59 3.71
N GLN A 14 3.63 -5.29 2.66
CA GLN A 14 3.62 -6.75 2.60
C GLN A 14 4.48 -7.35 3.71
N THR A 15 5.73 -6.91 3.87
CA THR A 15 6.60 -7.44 4.95
C THR A 15 6.05 -7.12 6.34
N GLN A 16 5.39 -5.97 6.51
CA GLN A 16 4.70 -5.65 7.77
C GLN A 16 3.46 -6.54 8.00
N ALA A 17 2.80 -7.01 6.96
CA ALA A 17 1.65 -7.90 7.06
C ALA A 17 2.06 -9.30 7.53
N GLU A 18 3.23 -9.78 7.10
CA GLU A 18 3.78 -11.09 7.48
C GLU A 18 4.02 -11.21 9.00
N ILE A 19 4.36 -10.10 9.66
CA ILE A 19 4.63 -10.05 11.11
C ILE A 19 3.50 -9.41 11.92
N CYS A 20 2.35 -9.16 11.31
CA CYS A 20 1.23 -8.48 11.96
C CYS A 20 0.55 -9.40 12.99
N LEU A 21 0.46 -8.96 14.25
CA LEU A 21 -0.11 -9.76 15.34
C LEU A 21 -1.41 -9.20 15.92
N SER A 22 -1.79 -7.97 15.55
CA SER A 22 -2.99 -7.33 16.07
C SER A 22 -3.96 -6.87 14.98
N ARG A 23 -5.25 -6.91 15.32
CA ARG A 23 -6.33 -6.43 14.43
C ARG A 23 -6.16 -4.95 14.05
N GLU A 24 -5.68 -4.12 14.97
CA GLU A 24 -5.51 -2.70 14.71
C GLU A 24 -4.32 -2.41 13.78
N GLU A 25 -3.24 -3.19 13.86
CA GLU A 25 -2.15 -3.14 12.90
C GLU A 25 -2.59 -3.61 11.51
N ALA A 26 -3.32 -4.73 11.44
CA ALA A 26 -3.86 -5.26 10.18
C ALA A 26 -4.72 -4.21 9.45
N LYS A 27 -5.66 -3.57 10.16
CA LYS A 27 -6.48 -2.48 9.61
C LYS A 27 -5.65 -1.31 9.10
N LYS A 28 -4.58 -0.93 9.81
CA LYS A 28 -3.69 0.16 9.40
C LYS A 28 -2.93 -0.21 8.13
N ILE A 29 -2.45 -1.44 8.02
CA ILE A 29 -1.73 -1.95 6.84
C ILE A 29 -2.67 -1.92 5.63
N ILE A 30 -3.88 -2.48 5.76
CA ILE A 30 -4.90 -2.49 4.69
C ILE A 30 -5.19 -1.06 4.21
N ARG A 31 -5.54 -0.14 5.11
CA ARG A 31 -5.82 1.27 4.75
C ARG A 31 -4.65 1.96 4.03
N LYS A 32 -3.41 1.63 4.39
CA LYS A 32 -2.21 2.20 3.76
C LYS A 32 -1.97 1.60 2.37
N ALA A 33 -2.25 0.31 2.21
CA ALA A 33 -2.14 -0.39 0.92
C ALA A 33 -3.19 0.13 -0.06
N ASP A 34 -4.45 0.24 0.37
CA ASP A 34 -5.54 0.80 -0.45
C ASP A 34 -5.19 2.20 -0.94
N LYS A 35 -4.71 3.07 -0.04
CA LYS A 35 -4.27 4.42 -0.42
C LYS A 35 -3.14 4.42 -1.44
N ALA A 36 -2.21 3.46 -1.39
CA ALA A 36 -1.12 3.35 -2.35
C ALA A 36 -1.62 2.80 -3.71
N ASN A 37 -2.56 1.87 -3.70
CA ASN A 37 -3.20 1.32 -4.89
C ASN A 37 -4.07 2.36 -5.61
N THR A 38 -4.99 3.05 -4.92
CA THR A 38 -5.81 4.12 -5.51
C THR A 38 -4.96 5.17 -6.21
N ARG A 39 -3.83 5.49 -5.58
CA ARG A 39 -2.82 6.41 -6.05
C ARG A 39 -2.16 5.94 -7.35
N LEU A 40 -1.83 4.65 -7.46
CA LEU A 40 -1.30 4.05 -8.69
C LEU A 40 -2.36 3.97 -9.79
N SER A 41 -3.58 3.51 -9.47
CA SER A 41 -4.69 3.42 -10.43
C SER A 41 -5.12 4.78 -10.99
N SER A 42 -4.89 5.87 -10.27
CA SER A 42 -5.12 7.22 -10.79
C SER A 42 -4.13 7.65 -11.89
N GLU A 43 -3.00 6.96 -12.02
CA GLU A 43 -2.02 7.11 -13.10
C GLU A 43 -2.35 6.19 -14.29
N ASP A 44 -2.87 4.98 -14.06
CA ASP A 44 -3.23 4.00 -15.12
C ASP A 44 -4.36 4.49 -16.05
N ILE A 45 -5.26 5.35 -15.57
CA ILE A 45 -6.36 5.91 -16.38
C ILE A 45 -5.87 7.03 -17.33
N LYS A 46 -4.63 7.50 -17.18
CA LYS A 46 -4.08 8.65 -17.93
C LYS A 46 -2.96 8.29 -18.92
N SER A 47 -2.63 7.01 -19.06
CA SER A 47 -1.53 6.56 -19.94
C SER A 47 -2.02 5.85 -21.21
#